data_AF-A0A6G1QPL1-F1
#
_entry.id   AF-A0A6G1QPL1-F1
#
_cell.length_a   1.000
_cell.length_b   1.000
_cell.length_c   1.000
_cell.angle_alpha   90.00
_cell.angle_beta   90.00
_cell.angle_gamma   90.00
#
_symmetry.space_group_name_H-M   'P 1'
#
loop_
_entity.id
_entity.type
_entity.pdbx_description
1 polymer ?
#
loop_
_entity_poly.entity_id
_entity_poly.type
_entity_poly.pdbx_seq_one_letter_code
_entity_poly.pdbx_strand_id
1 'polypeptide(L)'
;MLNRIMFVCLFLALCTTGSALRCSWMENEFRQLSKKSLDLIDTMSNNSTSTTEDAEYEDTDEEDETVAFPNDLYSQASKASAVDKLSFTVQVLEEVLVLFKRNHNSTSWQKSTVENLITVVTREADGLHSCIGSHMHKKKNKKLHMYFKRLSHHVLQNKDHSAEAWELIRKEITSHLLRTDVLVSSLLKTN
;
A
#
# COMPACT_ATOMS: atom_id res chain seq x y z
N MET A 1 -20.71 -18.65 -47.13
CA MET A 1 -20.82 -17.69 -46.01
C MET A 1 -20.32 -18.26 -44.67
N LEU A 2 -20.30 -19.59 -44.49
CA LEU A 2 -19.79 -20.27 -43.30
C LEU A 2 -18.29 -19.99 -43.02
N ASN A 3 -17.46 -19.90 -44.06
CA ASN A 3 -16.02 -19.61 -43.92
C ASN A 3 -15.72 -18.22 -43.31
N ARG A 4 -16.54 -17.20 -43.58
CA ARG A 4 -16.35 -15.85 -43.04
C ARG A 4 -16.68 -15.77 -41.54
N ILE A 5 -17.68 -16.53 -41.10
CA ILE A 5 -18.08 -16.60 -39.68
C ILE A 5 -17.01 -17.32 -38.87
N MET A 6 -16.41 -18.39 -39.42
CA MET A 6 -15.31 -19.12 -38.76
C MET A 6 -14.08 -18.23 -38.52
N PHE A 7 -13.72 -17.35 -39.47
CA PHE A 7 -12.62 -16.39 -39.28
C PHE A 7 -12.93 -15.34 -38.21
N VAL A 8 -14.16 -14.81 -38.17
CA VAL A 8 -14.57 -13.84 -37.14
C VAL A 8 -14.56 -14.48 -35.74
N CYS A 9 -14.97 -15.75 -35.62
CA CYS A 9 -14.89 -16.49 -34.37
C CYS A 9 -13.44 -16.83 -33.96
N LEU A 10 -12.54 -17.11 -34.91
CA LEU A 10 -11.11 -17.33 -34.64
C LEU A 10 -10.41 -16.06 -34.11
N PHE A 11 -10.73 -14.88 -34.67
CA PHE A 11 -10.20 -13.61 -34.16
C PHE A 11 -10.78 -13.23 -32.80
N LEU A 12 -12.06 -13.51 -32.55
CA LEU A 12 -12.67 -13.30 -31.22
C LEU A 12 -12.16 -14.30 -30.17
N ALA A 13 -11.87 -15.54 -30.55
CA ALA A 13 -11.32 -16.56 -29.64
C ALA A 13 -9.85 -16.29 -29.25
N LEU A 14 -9.07 -15.66 -30.14
CA LEU A 14 -7.72 -15.19 -29.83
C LEU A 14 -7.69 -14.00 -28.86
N CYS A 15 -8.81 -13.27 -28.71
CA CYS A 15 -8.95 -12.19 -27.73
C CYS A 15 -9.46 -12.65 -26.36
N THR A 16 -9.79 -13.94 -26.17
CA THR A 16 -10.32 -14.48 -24.91
C THR A 16 -9.37 -15.41 -24.17
N THR A 17 -8.11 -15.52 -24.58
CA THR A 17 -7.08 -16.03 -23.67
C THR A 17 -6.82 -14.96 -22.64
N GLY A 18 -7.52 -15.08 -21.51
CA GLY A 18 -7.29 -14.29 -20.32
C GLY A 18 -5.80 -14.32 -20.01
N SER A 19 -5.13 -13.22 -20.31
CA SER A 19 -3.77 -13.00 -19.90
C SER A 19 -3.84 -12.91 -18.38
N ALA A 20 -3.57 -14.03 -17.70
CA ALA A 20 -3.16 -14.02 -16.31
C ALA A 20 -2.01 -13.03 -16.27
N LEU A 21 -2.26 -11.82 -15.77
CA LEU A 21 -1.46 -10.60 -15.92
C LEU A 21 0.05 -10.90 -15.80
N ARG A 22 0.72 -11.26 -16.92
CA ARG A 22 2.17 -11.39 -16.98
C ARG A 22 2.72 -9.99 -17.17
N CYS A 23 2.66 -9.21 -16.10
CA CYS A 23 3.19 -7.87 -16.10
C CYS A 23 4.69 -7.94 -15.85
N SER A 24 5.48 -7.72 -16.91
CA SER A 24 6.94 -7.70 -16.83
C SER A 24 7.46 -6.72 -15.77
N TRP A 25 6.75 -5.62 -15.54
CA TRP A 25 7.10 -4.67 -14.49
C TRP A 25 7.07 -5.31 -13.09
N MET A 26 6.03 -6.10 -12.77
CA MET A 26 5.97 -6.77 -11.46
C MET A 26 7.08 -7.80 -11.30
N GLU A 27 7.41 -8.51 -12.37
CA GLU A 27 8.47 -9.54 -12.35
C GLU A 27 9.84 -8.92 -12.13
N ASN A 28 10.11 -7.75 -12.72
CA ASN A 28 11.44 -7.15 -12.73
C ASN A 28 11.67 -6.16 -11.57
N GLU A 29 10.67 -5.35 -11.23
CA GLU A 29 10.88 -4.14 -10.41
C GLU A 29 10.23 -4.23 -9.03
N PHE A 30 9.07 -4.88 -8.92
CA PHE A 30 8.24 -4.81 -7.71
C PHE A 30 8.99 -5.24 -6.45
N ARG A 31 9.65 -6.40 -6.48
CA ARG A 31 10.34 -6.95 -5.30
C ARG A 31 11.44 -6.02 -4.79
N GLN A 32 12.15 -5.35 -5.71
CA GLN A 32 13.20 -4.40 -5.33
C GLN A 32 12.60 -3.14 -4.72
N LEU A 33 11.52 -2.61 -5.30
CA LEU A 33 10.86 -1.40 -4.81
C LEU A 33 10.16 -1.63 -3.46
N SER A 34 9.44 -2.76 -3.31
CA SER A 34 8.81 -3.18 -2.05
C SER A 34 9.84 -3.34 -0.92
N LYS A 35 10.97 -4.00 -1.20
CA LYS A 35 12.06 -4.07 -0.22
C LYS A 35 12.59 -2.68 0.13
N LYS A 36 12.81 -1.83 -0.87
CA LYS A 36 13.35 -0.49 -0.67
C LYS A 36 12.38 0.41 0.13
N SER A 37 11.08 0.30 -0.07
CA SER A 37 10.09 1.06 0.71
C SER A 37 10.09 0.62 2.17
N LEU A 38 10.19 -0.69 2.43
CA LEU A 38 10.35 -1.26 3.77
C LEU A 38 11.65 -0.81 4.46
N ASP A 39 12.79 -0.88 3.75
CA ASP A 39 14.07 -0.44 4.30
C ASP A 39 14.06 1.06 4.65
N LEU A 40 13.42 1.89 3.81
CA LEU A 40 13.31 3.33 4.02
C LEU A 40 12.42 3.66 5.23
N ILE A 41 11.25 3.03 5.36
CA ILE A 41 10.34 3.31 6.49
C ILE A 41 10.89 2.81 7.83
N ASP A 42 11.73 1.76 7.82
CA ASP A 42 12.45 1.30 9.00
C ASP A 42 13.58 2.27 9.39
N THR A 43 14.36 2.71 8.41
CA THR A 43 15.45 3.69 8.60
C THR A 43 14.97 5.01 9.21
N MET A 44 13.72 5.39 8.96
CA MET A 44 13.10 6.57 9.59
C MET A 44 13.05 6.45 11.12
N SER A 45 12.88 5.24 11.67
CA SER A 45 12.88 5.00 13.12
C SER A 45 14.29 5.09 13.70
N ASN A 46 15.27 4.45 13.06
CA ASN A 46 16.62 4.29 13.61
C ASN A 46 17.43 5.59 13.66
N ASN A 47 17.06 6.60 12.86
CA ASN A 47 17.69 7.92 12.88
C ASN A 47 17.07 8.88 13.92
N SER A 48 15.95 8.48 14.54
CA SER A 48 15.39 9.17 15.69
C SER A 48 16.25 8.78 16.90
N THR A 49 17.14 9.66 17.33
CA THR A 49 18.03 9.42 18.49
C THR A 49 17.26 8.86 19.68
N SER A 50 17.82 7.81 20.27
CA SER A 50 17.44 7.19 21.54
C SER A 50 17.13 8.20 22.65
N THR A 51 15.85 8.27 23.02
CA THR A 51 15.28 8.65 24.32
C THR A 51 13.89 8.03 24.30
N THR A 52 13.66 6.87 24.89
CA THR A 52 13.54 6.70 26.34
C THR A 52 14.08 5.35 26.81
N GLU A 53 15.13 5.39 27.63
CA GLU A 53 15.29 4.43 28.73
C GLU A 53 14.12 4.67 29.70
N ASP A 54 13.50 3.58 30.16
CA ASP A 54 12.68 3.47 31.37
C ASP A 54 11.58 4.55 31.58
N ALA A 55 10.45 4.38 30.90
CA ALA A 55 9.17 4.88 31.43
C ALA A 55 8.42 3.69 32.02
N GLU A 56 8.32 3.70 33.35
CA GLU A 56 7.45 2.82 34.12
C GLU A 56 6.05 2.76 33.51
N TYR A 57 5.45 1.56 33.58
CA TYR A 57 4.07 1.29 33.26
C TYR A 57 3.17 2.10 34.22
N GLU A 58 2.85 3.34 33.84
CA GLU A 58 1.70 4.05 34.40
C GLU A 58 0.46 3.58 33.64
N ASP A 59 -0.33 2.79 34.36
CA ASP A 59 -1.69 2.34 34.03
C ASP A 59 -2.62 3.57 34.03
N THR A 60 -2.58 4.35 32.95
CA THR A 60 -3.60 5.36 32.68
C THR A 60 -4.62 4.75 31.72
N ASP A 61 -5.84 4.56 32.23
CA ASP A 61 -7.10 4.25 31.52
C ASP A 61 -7.48 5.34 30.48
N GLU A 62 -6.55 5.76 29.62
CA GLU A 62 -6.88 6.43 28.37
C GLU A 62 -7.11 5.32 27.35
N GLU A 63 -8.37 5.13 26.93
CA GLU A 63 -8.68 4.35 25.73
C GLU A 63 -7.88 4.97 24.56
N ASP A 64 -6.69 4.44 24.30
CA ASP A 64 -5.91 4.79 23.12
C ASP A 64 -6.82 4.50 21.93
N GLU A 65 -7.28 5.56 21.25
CA GLU A 65 -8.16 5.54 20.08
C GLU A 65 -7.40 4.89 18.90
N THR A 66 -7.00 3.64 19.08
CA THR A 66 -6.23 2.86 18.13
C THR A 66 -7.19 2.45 17.02
N VAL A 67 -6.94 2.98 15.82
CA VAL A 67 -7.70 2.60 14.64
C VAL A 67 -7.32 1.18 14.29
N ALA A 68 -8.19 0.20 14.60
CA ALA A 68 -7.91 -1.20 14.35
C ALA A 68 -7.51 -1.48 12.88
N PHE A 69 -6.39 -2.19 12.70
CA PHE A 69 -5.86 -2.53 11.38
C PHE A 69 -6.90 -3.29 10.53
N PRO A 70 -7.05 -2.99 9.22
CA PRO A 70 -8.18 -3.47 8.41
C PRO A 70 -7.93 -4.89 7.87
N ASN A 71 -7.70 -5.86 8.75
CA ASN A 71 -7.39 -7.26 8.41
C ASN A 71 -8.43 -7.91 7.49
N ASP A 72 -9.71 -7.58 7.68
CA ASP A 72 -10.80 -8.09 6.84
C ASP A 72 -10.70 -7.63 5.38
N LEU A 73 -10.24 -6.40 5.15
CA LEU A 73 -10.08 -5.86 3.79
C LEU A 73 -8.95 -6.58 3.06
N TYR A 74 -7.83 -6.83 3.74
CA TYR A 74 -6.73 -7.62 3.20
C TYR A 74 -7.14 -9.09 2.97
N SER A 75 -7.95 -9.66 3.85
CA SER A 75 -8.47 -11.03 3.71
C SER A 75 -9.45 -11.17 2.55
N GLN A 76 -10.22 -10.11 2.24
CA GLN A 76 -11.07 -10.05 1.04
C GLN A 76 -10.21 -9.89 -0.23
N ALA A 77 -9.24 -8.97 -0.20
CA ALA A 77 -8.35 -8.73 -1.33
C ALA A 77 -7.55 -9.99 -1.70
N SER A 78 -7.05 -10.76 -0.73
CA SER A 78 -6.27 -11.98 -0.97
C SER A 78 -7.03 -13.07 -1.73
N LYS A 79 -8.37 -13.06 -1.67
CA LYS A 79 -9.27 -14.00 -2.37
C LYS A 79 -9.82 -13.43 -3.68
N ALA A 80 -9.54 -12.16 -3.99
CA ALA A 80 -10.05 -11.49 -5.18
C ALA A 80 -9.25 -11.86 -6.44
N SER A 81 -9.73 -11.40 -7.60
CA SER A 81 -9.01 -11.58 -8.89
C SER A 81 -7.65 -10.88 -8.87
N ALA A 82 -6.73 -11.25 -9.77
CA ALA A 82 -5.42 -10.61 -9.88
C ALA A 82 -5.53 -9.09 -10.08
N VAL A 83 -6.43 -8.64 -10.97
CA VAL A 83 -6.71 -7.22 -11.20
C VAL A 83 -7.22 -6.53 -9.93
N ASP A 84 -8.08 -7.18 -9.15
CA ASP A 84 -8.62 -6.61 -7.92
C ASP A 84 -7.58 -6.52 -6.80
N LYS A 85 -6.70 -7.53 -6.69
CA LYS A 85 -5.56 -7.50 -5.78
C LYS A 85 -4.66 -6.31 -6.06
N LEU A 86 -4.29 -6.12 -7.33
CA LEU A 86 -3.45 -5.00 -7.75
C LEU A 86 -4.15 -3.65 -7.55
N SER A 87 -5.43 -3.56 -7.90
CA SER A 87 -6.21 -2.32 -7.70
C SER A 87 -6.31 -1.96 -6.21
N PHE A 88 -6.49 -2.95 -5.34
CA PHE A 88 -6.47 -2.75 -3.89
C PHE A 88 -5.10 -2.29 -3.40
N THR A 89 -4.01 -2.94 -3.86
CA THR A 89 -2.64 -2.53 -3.49
C THR A 89 -2.34 -1.11 -3.95
N VAL A 90 -2.64 -0.75 -5.21
CA VAL A 90 -2.45 0.61 -5.73
C VAL A 90 -3.18 1.62 -4.86
N GLN A 91 -4.44 1.33 -4.48
CA GLN A 91 -5.17 2.22 -3.57
C GLN A 91 -4.47 2.34 -2.20
N VAL A 92 -3.96 1.26 -1.60
CA VAL A 92 -3.20 1.34 -0.34
C VAL A 92 -2.00 2.28 -0.51
N LEU A 93 -1.20 2.09 -1.55
CA LEU A 93 0.00 2.92 -1.80
C LEU A 93 -0.37 4.39 -2.03
N GLU A 94 -1.46 4.68 -2.76
CA GLU A 94 -1.97 6.05 -2.94
C GLU A 94 -2.37 6.69 -1.60
N GLU A 95 -3.07 5.97 -0.73
CA GLU A 95 -3.46 6.49 0.59
C GLU A 95 -2.24 6.73 1.49
N VAL A 96 -1.22 5.86 1.42
CA VAL A 96 0.09 6.07 2.06
C VAL A 96 0.73 7.37 1.58
N LEU A 97 0.78 7.60 0.26
CA LEU A 97 1.34 8.84 -0.31
C LEU A 97 0.57 10.08 0.16
N VAL A 98 -0.76 10.00 0.26
CA VAL A 98 -1.60 11.10 0.78
C VAL A 98 -1.27 11.42 2.24
N LEU A 99 -0.99 10.42 3.07
CA LEU A 99 -0.55 10.64 4.46
C LEU A 99 0.83 11.30 4.53
N PHE A 100 1.83 10.73 3.84
CA PHE A 100 3.24 11.15 3.97
C PHE A 100 3.57 12.47 3.27
N LYS A 101 2.76 12.91 2.28
CA LYS A 101 2.90 14.24 1.66
C LYS A 101 2.54 15.40 2.60
N ARG A 102 2.05 15.12 3.81
CA ARG A 102 1.72 16.13 4.82
C ARG A 102 2.95 16.53 5.64
N ASN A 103 2.78 17.58 6.44
CA ASN A 103 3.83 18.09 7.30
C ASN A 103 4.08 17.17 8.50
N HIS A 104 5.31 16.68 8.61
CA HIS A 104 5.83 15.81 9.67
C HIS A 104 7.03 16.46 10.40
N ASN A 105 7.08 17.80 10.44
CA ASN A 105 8.16 18.58 11.09
C ASN A 105 8.32 18.32 12.60
N SER A 106 7.32 17.74 13.25
CA SER A 106 7.40 17.32 14.66
C SER A 106 8.26 16.08 14.86
N THR A 107 8.54 15.32 13.80
CA THR A 107 9.39 14.13 13.84
C THR A 107 10.87 14.52 13.69
N SER A 108 11.76 13.68 14.21
CA SER A 108 13.20 13.75 13.97
C SER A 108 13.64 13.03 12.68
N TRP A 109 12.68 12.57 11.87
CA TRP A 109 12.97 11.83 10.64
C TRP A 109 13.74 12.69 9.65
N GLN A 110 14.78 12.11 9.04
CA GLN A 110 15.53 12.78 7.99
C GLN A 110 14.61 13.04 6.78
N LYS A 111 14.45 14.30 6.41
CA LYS A 111 13.60 14.73 5.28
C LYS A 111 13.91 13.99 3.98
N SER A 112 15.20 13.78 3.68
CA SER A 112 15.64 13.03 2.49
C SER A 112 15.16 11.57 2.50
N THR A 113 15.09 10.93 3.67
CA THR A 113 14.58 9.55 3.79
C THR A 113 13.09 9.49 3.52
N VAL A 114 12.32 10.46 4.03
CA VAL A 114 10.88 10.56 3.75
C VAL A 114 10.61 10.84 2.27
N GLU A 115 11.35 11.77 1.66
CA GLU A 115 11.23 12.07 0.22
C GLU A 115 11.59 10.86 -0.65
N ASN A 116 12.60 10.10 -0.26
CA ASN A 116 12.95 8.84 -0.93
C ASN A 116 11.85 7.79 -0.77
N LEU A 117 11.23 7.67 0.42
CA LEU A 117 10.10 6.76 0.64
C LEU A 117 8.93 7.13 -0.28
N ILE A 118 8.53 8.40 -0.30
CA ILE A 118 7.47 8.91 -1.18
C ILE A 118 7.78 8.61 -2.64
N THR A 119 9.03 8.81 -3.07
CA THR A 119 9.46 8.55 -4.44
C THR A 119 9.36 7.06 -4.80
N VAL A 120 9.82 6.17 -3.91
CA VAL A 120 9.79 4.72 -4.13
C VAL A 120 8.35 4.20 -4.15
N VAL A 121 7.52 4.60 -3.19
CA VAL A 121 6.10 4.21 -3.11
C VAL A 121 5.31 4.74 -4.31
N THR A 122 5.64 5.94 -4.82
CA THR A 122 5.04 6.46 -6.06
C THR A 122 5.38 5.57 -7.25
N ARG A 123 6.66 5.20 -7.41
CA ARG A 123 7.09 4.27 -8.47
C ARG A 123 6.44 2.90 -8.35
N GLU A 124 6.24 2.42 -7.13
CA GLU A 124 5.54 1.16 -6.87
C GLU A 124 4.08 1.23 -7.31
N ALA A 125 3.37 2.30 -6.95
CA ALA A 125 1.98 2.53 -7.33
C ALA A 125 1.82 2.67 -8.85
N ASP A 126 2.63 3.51 -9.50
CA ASP A 126 2.59 3.75 -10.95
C ASP A 126 2.89 2.47 -11.74
N GLY A 127 3.86 1.68 -11.27
CA GLY A 127 4.22 0.41 -11.86
C GLY A 127 3.10 -0.61 -11.80
N LEU A 128 2.52 -0.82 -10.62
CA LEU A 128 1.38 -1.73 -10.45
C LEU A 128 0.15 -1.25 -11.24
N HIS A 129 -0.06 0.07 -11.29
CA HIS A 129 -1.11 0.68 -12.10
C HIS A 129 -0.91 0.36 -13.59
N SER A 130 0.33 0.43 -14.11
CA SER A 130 0.64 0.10 -15.51
C SER A 130 0.25 -1.34 -15.88
N CYS A 131 0.28 -2.26 -14.92
CA CYS A 131 -0.10 -3.66 -15.11
C CYS A 131 -1.61 -3.85 -15.26
N ILE A 132 -2.42 -2.99 -14.63
CA ILE A 132 -3.89 -3.12 -14.62
C ILE A 132 -4.51 -2.61 -15.94
N GLY A 133 -3.81 -1.73 -16.67
CA GLY A 133 -4.29 -1.15 -17.93
C GLY A 133 -5.64 -0.46 -17.79
N SER A 134 -6.51 -0.57 -18.81
CA SER A 134 -7.85 0.03 -18.80
C SER A 134 -8.84 -0.68 -17.84
N HIS A 135 -8.45 -1.77 -17.19
CA HIS A 135 -9.32 -2.47 -16.24
C HIS A 135 -9.47 -1.72 -14.90
N MET A 136 -8.80 -0.58 -14.74
CA MET A 136 -8.85 0.24 -13.53
C MET A 136 -10.15 1.04 -13.34
N HIS A 137 -11.14 0.90 -14.21
CA HIS A 137 -12.45 1.53 -14.00
C HIS A 137 -13.24 0.97 -12.80
N LYS A 138 -12.64 0.10 -11.97
CA LYS A 138 -13.25 -0.36 -10.72
C LYS A 138 -13.20 0.72 -9.65
N LYS A 139 -14.35 0.87 -8.98
CA LYS A 139 -14.59 1.84 -7.92
C LYS A 139 -13.63 1.62 -6.74
N LYS A 140 -12.97 2.70 -6.27
CA LYS A 140 -12.13 2.68 -5.06
C LYS A 140 -12.88 2.05 -3.87
N ASN A 141 -12.17 1.26 -3.06
CA ASN A 141 -12.67 0.69 -1.82
C ASN A 141 -12.92 1.81 -0.80
N LYS A 142 -14.20 2.14 -0.60
CA LYS A 142 -14.60 3.21 0.33
C LYS A 142 -14.23 2.90 1.78
N LYS A 143 -14.27 1.64 2.20
CA LYS A 143 -13.93 1.26 3.59
C LYS A 143 -12.44 1.48 3.85
N LEU A 144 -11.59 1.12 2.89
CA LEU A 144 -10.15 1.38 2.96
C LEU A 144 -9.87 2.89 3.05
N HIS A 145 -10.49 3.68 2.17
CA HIS A 145 -10.34 5.14 2.22
C HIS A 145 -10.77 5.74 3.56
N MET A 146 -11.92 5.29 4.11
CA MET A 146 -12.40 5.76 5.41
C MET A 146 -11.47 5.34 6.55
N TYR A 147 -10.82 4.17 6.45
CA TYR A 147 -9.82 3.75 7.42
C TYR A 147 -8.60 4.69 7.41
N PHE A 148 -8.03 5.02 6.25
CA PHE A 148 -6.92 5.99 6.17
C PHE A 148 -7.32 7.40 6.61
N LYS A 149 -8.58 7.80 6.33
CA LYS A 149 -9.14 9.03 6.87
C LYS A 149 -9.21 9.00 8.40
N ARG A 150 -9.54 7.87 9.01
CA ARG A 150 -9.53 7.72 10.47
C ARG A 150 -8.13 7.83 11.04
N LEU A 151 -7.13 7.19 10.45
CA LEU A 151 -5.72 7.40 10.84
C LEU A 151 -5.35 8.88 10.80
N SER A 152 -5.74 9.57 9.73
CA SER A 152 -5.49 11.00 9.59
C SER A 152 -6.17 11.86 10.67
N HIS A 153 -7.36 11.51 11.11
CA HIS A 153 -8.14 12.34 12.03
C HIS A 153 -7.90 11.92 13.48
N HIS A 154 -8.16 10.66 13.80
CA HIS A 154 -8.10 10.13 15.16
C HIS A 154 -6.67 9.97 15.69
N VAL A 155 -5.70 9.71 14.81
CA VAL A 155 -4.30 9.58 15.26
C VAL A 155 -3.56 10.91 15.07
N LEU A 156 -3.51 11.45 13.84
CA LEU A 156 -2.72 12.65 13.59
C LEU A 156 -3.37 13.94 14.12
N GLN A 157 -4.65 14.20 13.83
CA GLN A 157 -5.25 15.48 14.24
C GLN A 157 -5.54 15.53 15.73
N ASN A 158 -6.06 14.46 16.34
CA ASN A 158 -6.37 14.45 17.78
C ASN A 158 -5.10 14.56 18.66
N LYS A 159 -3.96 14.07 18.18
CA LYS A 159 -2.66 14.20 18.86
C LYS A 159 -1.83 15.38 18.30
N ASP A 160 -2.46 16.38 17.70
CA ASP A 160 -1.84 17.62 17.19
C ASP A 160 -0.58 17.41 16.31
N HIS A 161 -0.59 16.36 15.50
CA HIS A 161 0.54 15.94 14.67
C HIS A 161 1.84 15.75 15.47
N SER A 162 1.75 15.27 16.72
CA SER A 162 2.93 15.02 17.56
C SER A 162 3.89 13.98 16.96
N ALA A 163 5.13 13.96 17.46
CA ALA A 163 6.12 12.96 17.06
C ALA A 163 5.64 11.53 17.33
N GLU A 164 4.98 11.31 18.47
CA GLU A 164 4.38 10.03 18.87
C GLU A 164 3.28 9.59 17.90
N ALA A 165 2.38 10.51 17.52
CA ALA A 165 1.32 10.22 16.55
C ALA A 165 1.87 9.79 15.19
N TRP A 166 2.91 10.48 14.73
CA TRP A 166 3.60 10.09 13.50
C TRP A 166 4.32 8.75 13.61
N GLU A 167 4.88 8.41 14.76
CA GLU A 167 5.49 7.11 15.00
C GLU A 167 4.44 5.98 14.99
N LEU A 168 3.24 6.20 15.52
CA LEU A 168 2.10 5.29 15.37
C LEU A 168 1.73 5.12 13.89
N ILE A 169 1.62 6.21 13.13
CA ILE A 169 1.37 6.15 11.68
C ILE A 169 2.48 5.37 10.96
N ARG A 170 3.75 5.59 11.28
CA ARG A 170 4.88 4.87 10.65
C ARG A 170 4.77 3.36 10.86
N LYS A 171 4.45 2.92 12.08
CA LYS A 171 4.25 1.50 12.41
C LYS A 171 3.05 0.91 11.66
N GLU A 172 1.94 1.63 11.60
CA GLU A 172 0.74 1.20 10.87
C GLU A 172 1.04 1.05 9.38
N ILE A 173 1.78 2.00 8.81
CA ILE A 173 2.12 2.03 7.38
C ILE A 173 3.15 0.96 7.04
N THR A 174 4.07 0.66 7.96
CA THR A 174 4.95 -0.51 7.84
C THR A 174 4.14 -1.79 7.70
N SER A 175 3.08 -1.95 8.50
CA SER A 175 2.17 -3.10 8.40
C SER A 175 1.43 -3.13 7.06
N HIS A 176 1.00 -1.97 6.53
CA HIS A 176 0.40 -1.89 5.20
C HIS A 176 1.37 -2.34 4.10
N LEU A 177 2.60 -1.84 4.10
CA LEU A 177 3.63 -2.18 3.09
C LEU A 177 3.99 -3.67 3.12
N LEU A 178 4.09 -4.26 4.32
CA LEU A 178 4.31 -5.71 4.46
C LEU A 178 3.14 -6.52 3.88
N ARG A 179 1.90 -6.09 4.13
CA ARG A 179 0.72 -6.79 3.63
C ARG A 179 0.55 -6.64 2.12
N THR A 180 0.91 -5.50 1.54
CA THR A 180 0.91 -5.31 0.08
C THR A 180 1.99 -6.14 -0.60
N ASP A 181 3.18 -6.25 0.00
CA ASP A 181 4.26 -7.13 -0.49
C ASP A 181 3.76 -8.57 -0.62
N VAL A 182 3.16 -9.11 0.44
CA VAL A 182 2.60 -10.47 0.45
C VAL A 182 1.52 -10.62 -0.62
N LEU A 183 0.63 -9.63 -0.73
CA LEU A 183 -0.49 -9.67 -1.66
C LEU A 183 -0.03 -9.71 -3.12
N VAL A 184 0.90 -8.84 -3.51
CA VAL A 184 1.43 -8.78 -4.89
C VAL A 184 2.37 -9.95 -5.15
N SER A 185 3.24 -10.32 -4.19
CA SER A 185 4.12 -11.48 -4.32
C SER A 185 3.35 -12.80 -4.52
N SER A 186 2.10 -12.89 -4.04
CA SER A 186 1.25 -14.06 -4.31
C SER A 186 0.90 -14.24 -5.80
N LEU A 187 0.93 -13.16 -6.57
CA LEU A 187 0.69 -13.16 -8.02
C LEU A 187 1.93 -13.54 -8.83
N LEU A 188 3.12 -13.40 -8.25
CA LEU A 188 4.39 -13.76 -8.90
C LEU A 188 4.74 -15.25 -8.76
N LYS A 189 4.11 -15.95 -7.81
CA LYS A 189 4.39 -17.36 -7.49
C LYS A 189 3.56 -18.36 -8.31
N THR A 190 2.69 -17.89 -9.21
CA THR A 190 1.79 -18.76 -9.99
C THR A 190 2.53 -19.30 -11.22
N ASN A 191 3.21 -20.44 -11.04
CA ASN A 191 3.72 -21.29 -12.13
C ASN A 191 2.67 -22.33 -12.51
#